data_AF-A0AAV0AGK8-F1
#
_entry.id   AF-A0AAV0AGK8-F1
#
_cell.length_a   1.000
_cell.length_b   1.000
_cell.length_c   1.000
_cell.angle_alpha   90.00
_cell.angle_beta   90.00
_cell.angle_gamma   90.00
#
_symmetry.space_group_name_H-M   'P 1'
#
loop_
_entity.id
_entity.type
_entity.pdbx_description
1 polymer ?
#
loop_
_entity_poly.entity_id
_entity_poly.type
_entity_poly.pdbx_seq_one_letter_code
_entity_poly.pdbx_strand_id
1 'polypeptide(L)'
;MADDESSLLSPEKKVKKIKSKTAEKKSQKAKPAKKLVPPKRPMNIMQLVTQDVISEIKAREGRLTSEAAKGSFKIAAERHRSLSEAEKEEYIRRLEQKKQEYEVEMRSFLDSLTPEDYINQNEYVRRRKALGRPSRRRGIPRIDPNAPKRPLNGFLIFCADLRTNPSKFPDLNDFAQLSAGNASVTEGSKALASYWRKMSEESKQCYMLEAQRQSDLYKQAKLQYDAQSKALTEKLKQLKV
;
A
#
# COMPACT_ATOMS: atom_id res chain seq x y z
N MET A 1 -30.81 81.29 -3.32
CA MET A 1 -32.25 81.33 -3.64
C MET A 1 -32.53 80.13 -4.54
N ALA A 2 -33.29 79.19 -3.99
CA ALA A 2 -34.49 78.60 -4.56
C ALA A 2 -34.47 78.12 -6.04
N ASP A 3 -34.93 76.86 -6.16
CA ASP A 3 -35.84 76.35 -7.19
C ASP A 3 -35.22 75.96 -8.55
N ASP A 4 -35.66 74.91 -9.25
CA ASP A 4 -36.47 73.73 -8.95
C ASP A 4 -36.40 72.82 -10.20
N GLU A 5 -36.62 71.52 -9.96
CA GLU A 5 -37.28 70.53 -10.82
C GLU A 5 -36.96 70.28 -12.31
N SER A 6 -36.67 68.99 -12.56
CA SER A 6 -37.32 68.14 -13.57
C SER A 6 -36.84 68.32 -15.03
N SER A 7 -36.51 67.30 -15.81
CA SER A 7 -37.01 65.94 -15.82
C SER A 7 -36.19 65.08 -16.82
N LEU A 8 -36.23 63.75 -16.59
CA LEU A 8 -36.24 62.70 -17.61
C LEU A 8 -34.95 62.38 -18.40
N LEU A 9 -34.31 61.22 -18.13
CA LEU A 9 -34.55 59.98 -18.88
C LEU A 9 -33.63 58.81 -18.45
N SER A 10 -34.27 57.71 -18.07
CA SER A 10 -33.90 56.30 -18.28
C SER A 10 -32.98 55.52 -17.31
N PRO A 11 -33.27 54.21 -17.11
CA PRO A 11 -32.76 53.41 -16.01
C PRO A 11 -31.63 52.48 -16.47
N GLU A 12 -30.45 52.56 -15.84
CA GLU A 12 -29.40 51.59 -16.10
C GLU A 12 -29.73 50.23 -15.46
N LYS A 13 -29.85 49.24 -16.34
CA LYS A 13 -30.28 47.87 -16.09
C LYS A 13 -29.27 47.13 -15.20
N LYS A 14 -29.78 46.51 -14.13
CA LYS A 14 -29.16 45.38 -13.44
C LYS A 14 -28.78 44.28 -14.44
N VAL A 15 -27.50 44.11 -14.74
CA VAL A 15 -26.99 42.96 -15.50
C VAL A 15 -26.95 41.74 -14.58
N LYS A 16 -27.96 40.88 -14.73
CA LYS A 16 -27.96 39.50 -14.23
C LYS A 16 -27.11 38.61 -15.16
N LYS A 17 -26.14 37.90 -14.55
CA LYS A 17 -25.63 36.56 -14.90
C LYS A 17 -25.35 36.23 -16.38
N ILE A 18 -24.08 35.94 -16.68
CA ILE A 18 -23.73 34.69 -17.38
C ILE A 18 -22.63 33.99 -16.58
N LYS A 19 -23.03 32.93 -15.86
CA LYS A 19 -22.12 31.92 -15.30
C LYS A 19 -21.55 31.16 -16.49
N SER A 20 -20.28 31.37 -16.84
CA SER A 20 -19.55 30.42 -17.67
C SER A 20 -19.38 29.13 -16.87
N LYS A 21 -20.19 28.13 -17.24
CA LYS A 21 -20.00 26.73 -16.86
C LYS A 21 -18.71 26.24 -17.53
N THR A 22 -17.56 26.45 -16.90
CA THR A 22 -16.40 25.62 -17.21
C THR A 22 -16.65 24.28 -16.54
N ALA A 23 -17.22 23.38 -17.32
CA ALA A 23 -17.54 22.02 -16.94
C ALA A 23 -16.35 21.40 -16.21
N GLU A 24 -16.60 20.99 -14.97
CA GLU A 24 -15.83 20.02 -14.23
C GLU A 24 -15.44 18.88 -15.19
N LYS A 25 -14.19 18.85 -15.63
CA LYS A 25 -13.55 17.58 -16.02
C LYS A 25 -13.53 16.76 -14.74
N LYS A 26 -14.63 16.03 -14.49
CA LYS A 26 -14.67 14.90 -13.57
C LYS A 26 -13.39 14.12 -13.83
N SER A 27 -12.49 14.17 -12.85
CA SER A 27 -11.25 13.41 -12.88
C SER A 27 -11.63 11.99 -13.22
N GLN A 28 -11.32 11.58 -14.47
CA GLN A 28 -11.47 10.21 -14.89
C GLN A 28 -10.71 9.43 -13.83
N LYS A 29 -11.41 8.60 -13.05
CA LYS A 29 -10.77 7.68 -12.11
C LYS A 29 -9.82 6.86 -12.98
N ALA A 30 -8.55 7.23 -13.01
CA ALA A 30 -7.54 6.53 -13.78
C ALA A 30 -7.60 5.10 -13.26
N LYS A 31 -8.23 4.21 -14.04
CA LYS A 31 -8.24 2.80 -13.74
C LYS A 31 -6.76 2.42 -13.69
N PRO A 32 -6.29 1.74 -12.64
CA PRO A 32 -4.93 1.29 -12.65
C PRO A 32 -4.64 0.54 -13.95
N ALA A 33 -3.45 0.76 -14.51
CA ALA A 33 -2.94 -0.10 -15.56
C ALA A 33 -3.18 -1.56 -15.12
N LYS A 34 -3.74 -2.40 -16.02
CA LYS A 34 -4.14 -3.78 -15.71
C LYS A 34 -3.01 -4.58 -15.01
N LYS A 35 -1.76 -4.21 -15.30
CA LYS A 35 -0.52 -4.73 -14.72
C LYS A 35 -0.35 -4.51 -13.20
N LEU A 36 -1.06 -3.53 -12.60
CA LEU A 36 -1.02 -3.23 -11.16
C LEU A 36 -2.20 -3.84 -10.39
N VAL A 37 -2.75 -4.95 -10.89
CA VAL A 37 -3.84 -5.70 -10.25
C VAL A 37 -3.29 -7.06 -9.81
N PRO A 38 -3.09 -7.28 -8.51
CA PRO A 38 -2.55 -8.55 -8.02
C PRO A 38 -3.58 -9.67 -8.16
N PRO A 39 -3.12 -10.94 -8.23
CA PRO A 39 -3.98 -12.12 -8.19
C PRO A 39 -4.94 -12.11 -7.00
N LYS A 40 -6.11 -12.73 -7.18
CA LYS A 40 -7.10 -12.86 -6.11
C LYS A 40 -6.62 -13.90 -5.10
N ARG A 41 -6.77 -13.58 -3.81
CA ARG A 41 -6.43 -14.51 -2.73
C ARG A 41 -7.23 -15.81 -2.83
N PRO A 42 -6.66 -16.94 -2.36
CA PRO A 42 -7.40 -18.19 -2.29
C PRO A 42 -8.63 -18.02 -1.39
N MET A 43 -9.72 -18.65 -1.83
CA MET A 43 -10.99 -18.64 -1.12
C MET A 43 -10.90 -19.46 0.17
N ASN A 44 -11.68 -19.06 1.18
CA ASN A 44 -11.92 -19.90 2.36
C ASN A 44 -12.86 -21.07 2.01
N ILE A 45 -12.89 -22.13 2.82
CA ILE A 45 -13.76 -23.32 2.68
C ILE A 45 -15.21 -22.90 2.42
N MET A 46 -15.76 -21.99 3.24
CA MET A 46 -17.11 -21.46 3.05
C MET A 46 -17.34 -20.85 1.66
N GLN A 47 -16.35 -20.15 1.11
CA GLN A 47 -16.42 -19.54 -0.21
C GLN A 47 -16.30 -20.59 -1.33
N LEU A 48 -15.56 -21.68 -1.11
CA LEU A 48 -15.51 -22.84 -2.01
C LEU A 48 -16.87 -23.54 -2.06
N VAL A 49 -17.48 -23.81 -0.89
CA VAL A 49 -18.84 -24.37 -0.82
C VAL A 49 -19.83 -23.45 -1.53
N THR A 50 -19.73 -22.13 -1.31
CA THR A 50 -20.59 -21.16 -1.99
C THR A 50 -20.40 -21.17 -3.52
N GLN A 51 -19.15 -21.31 -3.98
CA GLN A 51 -18.83 -21.43 -5.40
C GLN A 51 -19.48 -22.67 -6.03
N ASP A 52 -19.43 -23.81 -5.33
CA ASP A 52 -20.00 -25.06 -5.82
C ASP A 52 -21.52 -24.98 -5.88
N VAL A 53 -22.18 -24.44 -4.84
CA VAL A 53 -23.64 -24.20 -4.83
C VAL A 53 -24.07 -23.25 -5.96
N ILE A 54 -23.34 -22.15 -6.18
CA ILE A 54 -23.64 -21.22 -7.29
C ILE A 54 -23.51 -21.93 -8.64
N SER A 55 -22.50 -22.80 -8.79
CA SER A 55 -22.26 -23.53 -10.03
C SER A 55 -23.35 -24.56 -10.30
N GLU A 56 -23.83 -25.27 -9.28
CA GLU A 56 -24.95 -26.20 -9.35
C GLU A 56 -26.26 -25.50 -9.73
N ILE A 57 -26.58 -24.37 -9.09
CA ILE A 57 -27.77 -23.57 -9.41
C ILE A 57 -27.71 -23.11 -10.87
N LYS A 58 -26.56 -22.60 -11.31
CA LYS A 58 -26.36 -22.17 -12.69
C LYS A 58 -26.48 -23.33 -13.68
N ALA A 59 -26.02 -24.52 -13.33
CA ALA A 59 -26.16 -25.72 -14.17
C ALA A 59 -27.63 -26.15 -14.29
N ARG A 60 -28.42 -26.04 -13.22
CA ARG A 60 -29.85 -26.38 -13.21
C ARG A 60 -30.71 -25.36 -13.97
N GLU A 61 -30.47 -24.08 -13.75
CA GLU A 61 -31.29 -22.98 -14.29
C GLU A 61 -30.76 -22.42 -15.62
N GLY A 62 -29.58 -22.86 -16.07
CA GLY A 62 -28.85 -22.36 -17.24
C GLY A 62 -28.26 -20.95 -17.05
N ARG A 63 -28.90 -20.09 -16.27
CA ARG A 63 -28.45 -18.72 -15.95
C ARG A 63 -28.62 -18.42 -14.47
N LEU A 64 -27.60 -17.80 -13.89
CA LEU A 64 -27.68 -17.32 -12.51
C LEU A 64 -28.50 -16.02 -12.45
N THR A 65 -29.71 -16.10 -11.89
CA THR A 65 -30.53 -14.92 -11.59
C THR A 65 -30.02 -14.19 -10.34
N SER A 66 -30.38 -12.91 -10.19
CA SER A 66 -29.97 -12.10 -9.01
C SER A 66 -30.54 -12.67 -7.71
N GLU A 67 -31.76 -13.19 -7.76
CA GLU A 67 -32.44 -13.81 -6.63
C GLU A 67 -31.80 -15.15 -6.26
N ALA A 68 -31.53 -16.00 -7.26
CA ALA A 68 -30.84 -17.27 -7.03
C ALA A 68 -29.42 -17.07 -6.47
N ALA A 69 -28.70 -16.04 -6.92
CA ALA A 69 -27.39 -15.66 -6.38
C ALA A 69 -27.45 -15.17 -4.92
N LYS A 70 -28.55 -14.52 -4.51
CA LYS A 70 -28.74 -14.14 -3.10
C LYS A 70 -29.12 -15.35 -2.25
N GLY A 71 -29.98 -16.22 -2.77
CA GLY A 71 -30.41 -17.46 -2.11
C GLY A 71 -29.28 -18.47 -1.92
N SER A 72 -28.30 -18.50 -2.84
CA SER A 72 -27.18 -19.44 -2.80
C SER A 72 -26.34 -19.33 -1.53
N PHE A 73 -26.24 -18.14 -0.92
CA PHE A 73 -25.50 -17.97 0.34
C PHE A 73 -26.15 -18.72 1.51
N LYS A 74 -27.48 -18.74 1.56
CA LYS A 74 -28.21 -19.48 2.60
C LYS A 74 -28.01 -20.98 2.44
N ILE A 75 -28.17 -21.47 1.20
CA ILE A 75 -27.96 -22.88 0.86
C ILE A 75 -26.51 -23.30 1.14
N ALA A 76 -25.52 -22.46 0.78
CA ALA A 76 -24.12 -22.74 1.06
C ALA A 76 -23.78 -22.74 2.55
N ALA A 77 -24.42 -21.88 3.35
CA ALA A 77 -24.24 -21.88 4.81
C ALA A 77 -24.79 -23.15 5.47
N GLU A 78 -25.96 -23.60 5.04
CA GLU A 78 -26.56 -24.88 5.49
C GLU A 78 -25.67 -26.06 5.07
N ARG A 79 -25.24 -26.10 3.80
CA ARG A 79 -24.34 -27.15 3.29
C ARG A 79 -23.02 -27.21 4.04
N HIS A 80 -22.38 -26.07 4.28
CA HIS A 80 -21.12 -26.03 5.02
C HIS A 80 -21.27 -26.54 6.46
N ARG A 81 -22.39 -26.25 7.13
CA ARG A 81 -22.66 -26.74 8.49
C ARG A 81 -22.86 -28.26 8.52
N SER A 82 -23.45 -28.80 7.47
CA SER A 82 -23.76 -30.23 7.33
C SER A 82 -22.67 -31.04 6.64
N LEU A 83 -21.49 -30.47 6.35
CA LEU A 83 -20.38 -31.23 5.75
C LEU A 83 -19.92 -32.35 6.69
N SER A 84 -19.82 -33.54 6.13
CA SER A 84 -19.12 -34.67 6.76
C SER A 84 -17.62 -34.40 6.86
N GLU A 85 -16.91 -35.18 7.67
CA GLU A 85 -15.46 -34.99 7.83
C GLU A 85 -14.70 -35.26 6.54
N ALA A 86 -15.08 -36.30 5.79
CA ALA A 86 -14.48 -36.61 4.50
C ALA A 86 -14.67 -35.48 3.47
N GLU A 87 -15.86 -34.86 3.42
CA GLU A 87 -16.10 -33.72 2.53
C GLU A 87 -15.30 -32.48 2.95
N LYS A 88 -15.19 -32.22 4.26
CA LYS A 88 -14.34 -31.12 4.75
C LYS A 88 -12.89 -31.32 4.36
N GLU A 89 -12.36 -32.53 4.49
CA GLU A 89 -10.99 -32.87 4.07
C GLU A 89 -10.78 -32.60 2.57
N GLU A 90 -11.75 -32.92 1.72
CA GLU A 90 -11.67 -32.59 0.30
C GLU A 90 -11.62 -31.07 0.05
N TYR A 91 -12.45 -30.30 0.75
CA TYR A 91 -12.40 -28.83 0.66
C TYR A 91 -11.09 -28.26 1.19
N ILE A 92 -10.52 -28.83 2.26
CA ILE A 92 -9.21 -28.44 2.79
C ILE A 92 -8.13 -28.70 1.73
N ARG A 93 -8.13 -29.89 1.10
CA ARG A 93 -7.19 -30.24 0.03
C ARG A 93 -7.30 -29.27 -1.15
N ARG A 94 -8.52 -28.97 -1.60
CA ARG A 94 -8.78 -28.00 -2.69
C ARG A 94 -8.35 -26.58 -2.30
N LEU A 95 -8.54 -26.18 -1.05
CA LEU A 95 -8.09 -24.89 -0.53
C LEU A 95 -6.56 -24.81 -0.53
N GLU A 96 -5.87 -25.88 -0.13
CA GLU A 96 -4.41 -25.95 -0.14
C GLU A 96 -3.85 -25.88 -1.56
N GLN A 97 -4.44 -26.61 -2.51
CA GLN A 97 -4.09 -26.49 -3.92
C GLN A 97 -4.25 -25.03 -4.43
N LYS A 98 -5.38 -24.38 -4.14
CA LYS A 98 -5.61 -22.99 -4.54
C LYS A 98 -4.64 -22.01 -3.88
N LYS A 99 -4.16 -22.28 -2.66
CA LYS A 99 -3.09 -21.48 -2.04
C LYS A 99 -1.79 -21.62 -2.82
N GLN A 100 -1.40 -22.85 -3.19
CA GLN A 100 -0.18 -23.10 -3.95
C GLN A 100 -0.24 -22.41 -5.33
N GLU A 101 -1.36 -22.55 -6.04
CA GLU A 101 -1.60 -21.85 -7.31
C GLU A 101 -1.50 -20.32 -7.14
N TYR A 102 -2.12 -19.77 -6.09
CA TYR A 102 -2.04 -18.35 -5.77
C TYR A 102 -0.61 -17.90 -5.48
N GLU A 103 0.19 -18.68 -4.76
CA GLU A 103 1.57 -18.32 -4.47
C GLU A 103 2.42 -18.24 -5.75
N VAL A 104 2.25 -19.21 -6.65
CA VAL A 104 2.94 -19.21 -7.96
C VAL A 104 2.49 -18.02 -8.81
N GLU A 105 1.18 -17.77 -8.90
CA GLU A 105 0.64 -16.64 -9.65
C GLU A 105 1.08 -15.30 -9.05
N MET A 106 1.12 -15.20 -7.72
CA MET A 106 1.59 -14.01 -7.01
C MET A 106 3.07 -13.76 -7.24
N ARG A 107 3.91 -14.79 -7.17
CA ARG A 107 5.35 -14.67 -7.49
C ARG A 107 5.54 -14.18 -8.92
N SER A 108 4.89 -14.84 -9.87
CA SER A 108 4.93 -14.44 -11.29
C SER A 108 4.44 -13.01 -11.51
N PHE A 109 3.39 -12.61 -10.79
CA PHE A 109 2.89 -11.23 -10.82
C PHE A 109 3.94 -10.25 -10.30
N LEU A 110 4.57 -10.52 -9.14
CA LEU A 110 5.59 -9.64 -8.57
C LEU A 110 6.84 -9.55 -9.44
N ASP A 111 7.29 -10.66 -10.02
CA ASP A 111 8.45 -10.68 -10.93
C ASP A 111 8.16 -9.92 -12.24
N SER A 112 6.89 -9.82 -12.64
CA SER A 112 6.48 -9.03 -13.80
C SER A 112 6.54 -7.51 -13.55
N LEU A 113 6.57 -7.06 -12.30
CA LEU A 113 6.56 -5.64 -11.96
C LEU A 113 7.92 -5.02 -12.22
N THR A 114 7.89 -3.82 -12.79
CA THR A 114 9.08 -3.01 -13.03
C THR A 114 9.23 -1.94 -11.94
N PRO A 115 10.42 -1.35 -11.78
CA PRO A 115 10.59 -0.21 -10.87
C PRO A 115 9.61 0.95 -11.18
N GLU A 116 9.29 1.17 -12.45
CA GLU A 116 8.30 2.16 -12.89
C GLU A 116 6.88 1.82 -12.41
N ASP A 117 6.53 0.54 -12.35
CA ASP A 117 5.24 0.08 -11.79
C ASP A 117 5.14 0.43 -10.29
N TYR A 118 6.23 0.27 -9.53
CA TYR A 118 6.29 0.66 -8.11
C TYR A 118 6.24 2.18 -7.90
N ILE A 119 6.86 2.97 -8.78
CA ILE A 119 6.74 4.44 -8.76
C ILE A 119 5.28 4.85 -8.99
N ASN A 120 4.65 4.31 -10.04
CA ASN A 120 3.27 4.58 -10.38
C ASN A 120 2.29 4.16 -9.27
N GLN A 121 2.56 3.02 -8.61
CA GLN A 121 1.81 2.60 -7.44
C GLN A 121 1.97 3.58 -6.26
N ASN A 122 3.18 4.06 -6.00
CA ASN A 122 3.43 5.03 -4.93
C ASN A 122 2.73 6.37 -5.18
N GLU A 123 2.74 6.85 -6.42
CA GLU A 123 1.96 8.03 -6.84
C GLU A 123 0.45 7.82 -6.67
N TYR A 124 -0.06 6.65 -7.06
CA TYR A 124 -1.47 6.28 -6.82
C TYR A 124 -1.81 6.28 -5.32
N VAL A 125 -0.92 5.74 -4.47
CA VAL A 125 -1.09 5.70 -3.02
C VAL A 125 -1.11 7.12 -2.44
N ARG A 126 -0.17 7.99 -2.85
CA ARG A 126 -0.11 9.41 -2.43
C ARG A 126 -1.40 10.14 -2.79
N ARG A 127 -1.85 10.04 -4.05
CA ARG A 127 -3.09 10.67 -4.52
C ARG A 127 -4.31 10.20 -3.74
N ARG A 128 -4.43 8.90 -3.45
CA ARG A 128 -5.54 8.35 -2.65
C ARG A 128 -5.54 8.88 -1.22
N LYS A 129 -4.37 8.98 -0.59
CA LYS A 129 -4.23 9.55 0.76
C LYS A 129 -4.60 11.02 0.80
N ALA A 130 -4.18 11.81 -0.19
CA ALA A 130 -4.56 13.23 -0.29
C ALA A 130 -6.08 13.43 -0.40
N LEU A 131 -6.79 12.44 -0.95
CA LEU A 131 -8.25 12.42 -1.03
C LEU A 131 -8.94 11.80 0.21
N GLY A 132 -8.20 11.51 1.29
CA GLY A 132 -8.73 10.86 2.50
C GLY A 132 -9.19 9.41 2.28
N ARG A 133 -8.80 8.77 1.17
CA ARG A 133 -9.25 7.42 0.81
C ARG A 133 -8.20 6.36 1.18
N PRO A 134 -8.64 5.13 1.54
CA PRO A 134 -7.72 4.04 1.78
C PRO A 134 -6.89 3.75 0.52
N SER A 135 -5.58 3.68 0.68
CA SER A 135 -4.61 3.69 -0.41
C SER A 135 -3.84 2.39 -0.57
N ARG A 136 -3.90 1.49 0.42
CA ARG A 136 -3.17 0.23 0.40
C ARG A 136 -3.81 -0.76 -0.57
N ARG A 137 -3.09 -1.13 -1.63
CA ARG A 137 -3.42 -2.33 -2.42
C ARG A 137 -2.82 -3.52 -1.69
N ARG A 138 -3.68 -4.44 -1.25
CA ARG A 138 -3.22 -5.70 -0.65
C ARG A 138 -2.54 -6.52 -1.76
N GLY A 139 -1.38 -7.11 -1.47
CA GLY A 139 -0.67 -8.00 -2.40
C GLY A 139 0.44 -7.36 -3.24
N ILE A 140 0.55 -6.02 -3.27
CA ILE A 140 1.70 -5.36 -3.91
C ILE A 140 2.58 -4.71 -2.83
N PRO A 141 3.88 -5.03 -2.73
CA PRO A 141 4.83 -4.33 -1.87
C PRO A 141 4.76 -2.81 -2.07
N ARG A 142 4.94 -2.04 -0.99
CA ARG A 142 4.96 -0.57 -1.08
C ARG A 142 6.26 -0.04 -1.69
N ILE A 143 7.33 -0.80 -1.48
CA ILE A 143 8.67 -0.51 -1.95
C ILE A 143 9.06 -1.70 -2.80
N ASP A 144 9.69 -1.43 -3.93
CA ASP A 144 10.27 -2.45 -4.79
C ASP A 144 11.23 -3.32 -3.95
N PRO A 145 11.05 -4.66 -3.90
CA PRO A 145 11.95 -5.57 -3.20
C PRO A 145 13.42 -5.47 -3.64
N ASN A 146 13.66 -5.11 -4.90
CA ASN A 146 14.99 -5.01 -5.49
C ASN A 146 15.63 -3.62 -5.27
N ALA A 147 14.87 -2.63 -4.79
CA ALA A 147 15.43 -1.32 -4.51
C ALA A 147 16.34 -1.35 -3.26
N PRO A 148 17.49 -0.67 -3.28
CA PRO A 148 18.34 -0.56 -2.10
C PRO A 148 17.55 0.05 -0.94
N LYS A 149 17.75 -0.50 0.26
CA LYS A 149 17.08 -0.02 1.48
C LYS A 149 17.76 1.26 1.96
N ARG A 150 16.96 2.18 2.51
CA ARG A 150 17.49 3.40 3.11
C ARG A 150 18.40 3.03 4.31
N PRO A 151 19.59 3.63 4.42
CA PRO A 151 20.50 3.35 5.51
C PRO A 151 19.97 3.93 6.83
N LEU A 152 20.49 3.42 7.94
CA LEU A 152 20.14 3.90 9.26
C LEU A 152 20.83 5.25 9.52
N ASN A 153 20.13 6.16 10.20
CA ASN A 153 20.74 7.39 10.71
C ASN A 153 21.61 7.07 11.94
N GLY A 154 22.55 7.96 12.32
CA GLY A 154 23.48 7.77 13.43
C GLY A 154 22.80 7.35 14.74
N PHE A 155 21.67 7.98 15.09
CA PHE A 155 20.86 7.56 16.24
C PHE A 155 20.34 6.12 16.15
N LEU A 156 19.88 5.68 14.98
CA LEU A 156 19.39 4.31 14.78
C LEU A 156 20.52 3.29 14.77
N ILE A 157 21.72 3.68 14.32
CA ILE A 157 22.93 2.88 14.42
C ILE A 157 23.32 2.72 15.89
N PHE A 158 23.26 3.80 16.67
CA PHE A 158 23.42 3.74 18.14
C PHE A 158 22.39 2.80 18.79
N CYS A 159 21.11 2.92 18.46
CA CYS A 159 20.09 1.99 18.98
C CYS A 159 20.30 0.54 18.51
N ALA A 160 20.93 0.31 17.36
CA ALA A 160 21.32 -1.03 16.91
C ALA A 160 22.52 -1.55 17.72
N ASP A 161 23.57 -0.75 17.88
CA ASP A 161 24.76 -1.10 18.67
C ASP A 161 24.41 -1.40 20.13
N LEU A 162 23.48 -0.64 20.72
CA LEU A 162 22.97 -0.90 22.07
C LEU A 162 22.31 -2.28 22.20
N ARG A 163 21.57 -2.71 21.17
CA ARG A 163 20.91 -4.02 21.15
C ARG A 163 21.89 -5.16 20.93
N THR A 164 22.96 -4.94 20.18
CA THR A 164 23.98 -5.95 19.89
C THR A 164 25.06 -6.02 20.97
N ASN A 165 25.35 -4.91 21.63
CA ASN A 165 26.39 -4.77 22.64
C ASN A 165 25.83 -4.13 23.93
N PRO A 166 25.01 -4.86 24.70
CA PRO A 166 24.42 -4.35 25.95
C PRO A 166 25.47 -3.85 26.97
N SER A 167 26.67 -4.43 26.95
CA SER A 167 27.76 -4.09 27.87
C SER A 167 28.33 -2.68 27.69
N LYS A 168 28.14 -2.04 26.53
CA LYS A 168 28.62 -0.66 26.31
C LYS A 168 27.80 0.37 27.08
N PHE A 169 26.53 0.05 27.38
CA PHE A 169 25.60 0.95 28.05
C PHE A 169 24.64 0.14 28.95
N PRO A 170 25.14 -0.43 30.06
CA PRO A 170 24.34 -1.27 30.95
C PRO A 170 23.07 -0.56 31.45
N ASP A 171 23.19 0.74 31.78
CA ASP A 171 22.07 1.57 32.27
C ASP A 171 20.97 1.83 31.22
N LEU A 172 21.22 1.54 29.94
CA LEU A 172 20.27 1.79 28.85
C LEU A 172 19.66 0.51 28.26
N ASN A 173 20.13 -0.67 28.69
CA ASN A 173 19.68 -1.94 28.13
C ASN A 173 18.18 -2.18 28.37
N ASP A 174 17.69 -1.84 29.57
CA ASP A 174 16.27 -1.97 29.91
C ASP A 174 15.40 -1.09 29.01
N PHE A 175 15.83 0.15 28.72
CA PHE A 175 15.15 1.03 27.78
C PHE A 175 15.24 0.53 26.32
N ALA A 176 16.34 -0.15 25.94
CA ALA A 176 16.48 -0.78 24.63
C ALA A 176 15.49 -1.94 24.45
N GLN A 177 15.30 -2.76 25.48
CA GLN A 177 14.31 -3.84 25.47
C GLN A 177 12.88 -3.30 25.46
N LEU A 178 12.59 -2.26 26.24
CA LEU A 178 11.29 -1.55 26.21
C LEU A 178 11.01 -0.94 24.83
N SER A 179 12.02 -0.38 24.17
CA SER A 179 11.92 0.15 22.80
C SER A 179 11.64 -0.94 21.76
N ALA A 180 12.07 -2.19 22.01
CA ALA A 180 11.82 -3.33 21.13
C ALA A 180 10.45 -4.00 21.37
N GLY A 181 9.86 -3.86 22.56
CA GLY A 181 8.61 -4.51 22.96
C GLY A 181 7.35 -3.67 22.71
N ASN A 182 6.24 -4.31 22.33
CA ASN A 182 5.02 -3.63 21.86
C ASN A 182 4.33 -2.69 22.87
N ALA A 183 4.45 -2.93 24.18
CA ALA A 183 3.67 -2.22 25.19
C ALA A 183 4.25 -0.84 25.57
N SER A 184 5.57 -0.63 25.43
CA SER A 184 6.27 0.57 25.91
C SER A 184 7.33 1.11 24.91
N VAL A 185 7.19 0.78 23.61
CA VAL A 185 8.09 1.28 22.54
C VAL A 185 8.35 2.79 22.65
N THR A 186 7.30 3.56 22.94
CA THR A 186 7.35 5.01 22.98
C THR A 186 8.19 5.55 24.12
N GLU A 187 8.14 4.94 25.30
CA GLU A 187 8.88 5.39 26.48
C GLU A 187 10.36 5.03 26.37
N GLY A 188 10.66 3.78 25.99
CA GLY A 188 12.03 3.36 25.72
C GLY A 188 12.69 4.24 24.65
N SER A 189 11.98 4.53 23.55
CA SER A 189 12.49 5.40 22.48
C SER A 189 12.73 6.85 22.96
N LYS A 190 11.88 7.39 23.82
CA LYS A 190 12.06 8.73 24.41
C LYS A 190 13.28 8.79 25.33
N ALA A 191 13.50 7.75 26.14
CA ALA A 191 14.66 7.65 27.03
C ALA A 191 15.97 7.60 26.22
N LEU A 192 16.03 6.73 25.20
CA LEU A 192 17.19 6.63 24.30
C LEU A 192 17.46 7.94 23.55
N ALA A 193 16.42 8.61 23.06
CA ALA A 193 16.57 9.91 22.38
C ALA A 193 17.03 11.02 23.34
N SER A 194 16.68 10.94 24.62
CA SER A 194 17.14 11.88 25.65
C SER A 194 18.61 11.63 26.01
N TYR A 195 19.01 10.37 26.10
CA TYR A 195 20.41 10.00 26.29
C TYR A 195 21.27 10.45 25.11
N TRP A 196 20.85 10.13 23.89
CA TRP A 196 21.54 10.55 22.66
C TRP A 196 21.76 12.07 22.59
N ARG A 197 20.84 12.89 23.11
CA ARG A 197 21.04 14.35 23.17
C ARG A 197 22.13 14.74 24.16
N LYS A 198 22.21 14.06 25.31
CA LYS A 198 23.19 14.29 26.38
C LYS A 198 24.57 13.69 26.11
N MET A 199 24.69 12.74 25.18
CA MET A 199 25.99 12.15 24.81
C MET A 199 26.97 13.22 24.34
N SER A 200 28.27 12.96 24.52
CA SER A 200 29.35 13.82 24.02
C SER A 200 29.36 13.82 22.49
N GLU A 201 29.87 14.90 21.89
CA GLU A 201 29.88 15.02 20.43
C GLU A 201 30.86 14.02 19.79
N GLU A 202 31.96 13.73 20.47
CA GLU A 202 32.97 12.75 20.04
C GLU A 202 32.38 11.33 19.96
N SER A 203 31.57 10.98 20.96
CA SER A 203 30.89 9.68 21.00
C SER A 203 29.82 9.57 19.91
N LYS A 204 29.08 10.66 19.64
CA LYS A 204 28.12 10.72 18.54
C LYS A 204 28.80 10.67 17.18
N GLN A 205 29.96 11.31 17.05
CA GLN A 205 30.69 11.45 15.80
C GLN A 205 31.03 10.11 15.17
N CYS A 206 31.39 9.10 15.98
CA CYS A 206 31.61 7.74 15.49
C CYS A 206 30.37 7.17 14.75
N TYR A 207 29.18 7.32 15.33
CA TYR A 207 27.93 6.87 14.71
C TYR A 207 27.50 7.76 13.54
N MET A 208 27.79 9.06 13.59
CA MET A 208 27.52 9.98 12.47
C MET A 208 28.39 9.67 11.26
N LEU A 209 29.68 9.39 11.47
CA LEU A 209 30.59 8.97 10.41
C LEU A 209 30.15 7.64 9.79
N GLU A 210 29.75 6.67 10.61
CA GLU A 210 29.21 5.40 10.12
C GLU A 210 27.89 5.61 9.35
N ALA A 211 26.99 6.46 9.85
CA ALA A 211 25.76 6.82 9.12
C ALA A 211 26.06 7.49 7.77
N GLN A 212 27.05 8.37 7.73
CA GLN A 212 27.49 9.03 6.51
C GLN A 212 28.07 8.01 5.52
N ARG A 213 28.92 7.11 5.99
CA ARG A 213 29.48 6.01 5.17
C ARG A 213 28.37 5.14 4.59
N GLN A 214 27.39 4.73 5.39
CA GLN A 214 26.22 3.97 4.93
C GLN A 214 25.34 4.77 3.96
N SER A 215 25.20 6.09 4.17
CA SER A 215 24.52 7.02 3.27
C SER A 215 25.17 7.07 1.89
N ASP A 216 26.50 7.18 1.84
CA ASP A 216 27.24 7.27 0.59
C ASP A 216 27.23 5.94 -0.19
N LEU A 217 27.37 4.81 0.51
CA LEU A 217 27.17 3.48 -0.09
C LEU A 217 25.77 3.32 -0.67
N TYR A 218 24.74 3.75 0.06
CA TYR A 218 23.37 3.74 -0.44
C TYR A 218 23.19 4.60 -1.68
N LYS A 219 23.77 5.82 -1.72
CA LYS A 219 23.71 6.69 -2.91
C LYS A 219 24.32 5.99 -4.12
N GLN A 220 25.48 5.36 -3.98
CA GLN A 220 26.13 4.61 -5.06
C GLN A 220 25.26 3.43 -5.53
N ALA A 221 24.78 2.60 -4.60
CA ALA A 221 23.89 1.48 -4.93
C ALA A 221 22.58 1.95 -5.59
N LYS A 222 22.05 3.10 -5.17
CA LYS A 222 20.84 3.69 -5.72
C LYS A 222 21.04 4.17 -7.15
N LEU A 223 22.18 4.79 -7.46
CA LEU A 223 22.53 5.18 -8.83
C LEU A 223 22.63 3.97 -9.76
N GLN A 224 23.28 2.90 -9.30
CA GLN A 224 23.39 1.66 -10.07
C GLN A 224 22.00 1.04 -10.33
N TYR A 225 21.17 0.95 -9.30
CA TYR A 225 19.80 0.46 -9.42
C TYR A 225 18.97 1.30 -10.40
N ASP A 226 19.03 2.63 -10.30
CA ASP A 226 18.28 3.53 -11.18
C ASP A 226 18.76 3.41 -12.64
N ALA A 227 20.07 3.21 -12.87
CA ALA A 227 20.64 2.94 -14.19
C ALA A 227 20.17 1.60 -14.76
N GLN A 228 20.23 0.51 -13.97
CA GLN A 228 19.75 -0.81 -14.37
C GLN A 228 18.25 -0.81 -14.70
N SER A 229 17.46 -0.11 -13.87
CA SER A 229 16.03 0.08 -14.09
C SER A 229 15.74 0.77 -15.44
N LYS A 230 16.49 1.81 -15.77
CA LYS A 230 16.35 2.52 -17.06
C LYS A 230 16.70 1.60 -18.22
N ALA A 231 17.85 0.91 -18.16
CA ALA A 231 18.28 -0.01 -19.20
C ALA A 231 17.29 -1.16 -19.44
N LEU A 232 16.74 -1.76 -18.37
CA LEU A 232 15.70 -2.79 -18.46
C LEU A 232 14.45 -2.25 -19.16
N THR A 233 14.03 -1.04 -18.80
CA THR A 233 12.84 -0.40 -19.39
C THR A 233 13.04 -0.12 -20.87
N GLU A 234 14.22 0.33 -21.28
CA GLU A 234 14.58 0.54 -22.69
C GLU A 234 14.61 -0.77 -23.48
N LYS A 235 15.24 -1.82 -22.93
CA LYS A 235 15.26 -3.15 -23.55
C LYS A 235 13.85 -3.72 -23.75
N LEU A 236 12.97 -3.56 -22.76
CA LEU A 236 11.57 -3.99 -22.86
C LEU A 236 10.75 -3.18 -23.87
N LYS A 237 11.11 -1.92 -24.12
CA LYS A 237 10.49 -1.12 -25.20
C LYS A 237 10.94 -1.62 -26.57
N GLN A 238 12.23 -1.94 -26.72
CA GLN A 238 12.79 -2.45 -27.98
C GLN A 238 12.23 -3.84 -28.35
N LEU A 239 11.99 -4.72 -27.37
CA LEU A 239 11.40 -6.05 -27.58
C LEU A 239 9.90 -6.04 -27.94
N LYS A 240 9.24 -4.88 -27.85
CA LYS A 240 7.81 -4.71 -28.18
C LYS A 240 7.58 -3.97 -29.50
N VAL A 241 8.66 -3.68 -30.23
CA VAL A 241 8.67 -3.22 -31.61
C VAL A 241 8.92 -4.43 -32.51
#